data_AF-A0A1A9UEG3-F1
#
_entry.id   AF-A0A1A9UEG3-F1
#
_cell.length_a   1.000
_cell.length_b   1.000
_cell.length_c   1.000
_cell.angle_alpha   90.00
_cell.angle_beta   90.00
_cell.angle_gamma   90.00
#
_symmetry.space_group_name_H-M   'P 1'
#
loop_
_entity.id
_entity.type
_entity.pdbx_description
1 polymer ?
#
loop_
_entity_poly.entity_id
_entity_poly.type
_entity_poly.pdbx_seq_one_letter_code
_entity_poly.pdbx_strand_id
1 'polypeptide(L)'
;MTITEDGYSVNNFQGGSTESISEMVGKTLPLEVIKQILIQSGVDIFPEEDTFCYTEGSCEKNYIMEMHLYACMSTLALSHNFSWSRWNLLAGSRTAVLLMRELIEGKKMPNHSTLLVTPLKTAIIDCTEVSASFNSLGIPGMEYYADLYQLAKVHAHPTSWEKQHRMNPVLRDNVATLLMAIRPLSFC
;
A
#
# COMPACT_ATOMS: atom_id res chain seq x y z
N MET A 1 10.04 3.96 7.40
CA MET A 1 10.88 2.79 7.05
C MET A 1 11.42 3.02 5.65
N THR A 2 12.69 2.73 5.41
CA THR A 2 13.29 2.68 4.07
C THR A 2 13.34 1.23 3.63
N ILE A 3 13.05 0.97 2.35
CA ILE A 3 13.08 -0.36 1.75
C ILE A 3 14.07 -0.29 0.59
N THR A 4 15.06 -1.17 0.58
CA THR A 4 16.05 -1.30 -0.50
C THR A 4 16.09 -2.74 -0.99
N GLU A 5 16.94 -3.03 -1.97
CA GLU A 5 17.25 -4.41 -2.37
C GLU A 5 17.97 -5.21 -1.29
N ASP A 6 18.71 -4.53 -0.40
CA ASP A 6 19.45 -5.15 0.70
C ASP A 6 18.59 -5.49 1.93
N GLY A 7 17.37 -4.94 1.99
CA GLY A 7 16.41 -5.21 3.07
C GLY A 7 15.66 -3.97 3.54
N TYR A 8 15.42 -3.90 4.85
CA TYR A 8 14.51 -2.94 5.47
C TYR A 8 15.22 -2.18 6.58
N SER A 9 14.95 -0.88 6.68
CA SER A 9 15.55 -0.03 7.71
C SER A 9 14.48 0.82 8.40
N VAL A 10 14.41 0.74 9.72
CA VAL A 10 13.60 1.65 10.54
C VAL A 10 14.43 2.89 10.84
N ASN A 11 14.11 4.02 10.22
CA ASN A 11 14.90 5.25 10.37
C ASN A 11 14.61 5.99 11.68
N ASN A 12 13.38 5.86 12.18
CA ASN A 12 12.93 6.52 13.39
C ASN A 12 11.79 5.69 14.01
N PHE A 13 11.70 5.70 15.33
CA PHE A 13 10.65 5.05 16.11
C PHE A 13 10.15 6.02 17.19
N GLN A 14 8.83 6.21 17.29
CA GLN A 14 8.20 7.10 18.27
C GLN A 14 7.18 6.31 19.09
N GLY A 15 7.02 6.64 20.38
CA GLY A 15 5.99 6.02 21.24
C GLY A 15 6.48 4.95 22.22
N GLY A 16 7.79 4.84 22.45
CA GLY A 16 8.41 3.96 23.45
C GLY A 16 9.52 3.11 22.84
N SER A 17 10.74 3.16 23.38
CA SER A 17 11.89 2.43 22.81
C SER A 17 12.43 1.42 23.82
N THR A 18 12.39 0.14 23.46
CA THR A 18 13.22 -0.87 24.12
C THR A 18 14.68 -0.75 23.65
N GLU A 19 15.60 -1.39 24.37
CA GLU A 19 16.99 -1.50 23.93
C GLU A 19 17.08 -2.14 22.53
N SER A 20 16.35 -3.22 22.30
CA SER A 20 16.26 -3.92 21.00
C SER A 20 15.78 -3.02 19.85
N ILE A 21 14.77 -2.16 20.07
CA ILE A 21 14.30 -1.19 19.06
C ILE A 21 15.40 -0.16 18.78
N SER A 22 16.05 0.34 19.83
CA SER A 22 17.11 1.34 19.71
C SER A 22 18.31 0.80 18.93
N GLU A 23 18.66 -0.47 19.13
CA GLU A 23 19.72 -1.14 18.38
C GLU A 23 19.34 -1.44 16.93
N MET A 24 18.06 -1.63 16.61
CA MET A 24 17.58 -1.88 15.26
C MET A 24 17.57 -0.61 14.40
N VAL A 25 17.27 0.55 15.00
CA VAL A 25 17.11 1.82 14.28
C VAL A 25 18.38 2.18 13.50
N GLY A 26 18.19 2.54 12.23
CA GLY A 26 19.28 2.89 11.31
C GLY A 26 20.05 1.69 10.71
N LYS A 27 19.74 0.45 11.10
CA LYS A 27 20.32 -0.75 10.49
C LYS A 27 19.43 -1.29 9.38
N THR A 28 20.04 -1.87 8.36
CA THR A 28 19.34 -2.65 7.32
C THR A 28 19.30 -4.11 7.74
N LEU A 29 18.10 -4.67 7.88
CA LEU A 29 17.88 -6.03 8.35
C LEU A 29 16.86 -6.76 7.45
N PRO A 30 16.85 -8.10 7.47
CA PRO A 30 15.77 -8.89 6.90
C PRO A 30 14.42 -8.59 7.59
N LEU A 31 13.31 -8.73 6.86
CA LEU A 31 11.97 -8.43 7.40
C LEU A 31 11.67 -9.24 8.66
N GLU A 32 12.03 -10.53 8.69
CA GLU A 32 11.73 -11.39 9.84
C GLU A 32 12.48 -10.99 11.11
N VAL A 33 13.68 -10.43 10.97
CA VAL A 33 14.40 -9.90 12.13
C VAL A 33 13.67 -8.67 12.67
N ILE A 34 13.20 -7.79 11.79
CA ILE A 34 12.42 -6.60 12.19
C ILE A 34 11.08 -7.03 12.82
N LYS A 35 10.36 -7.96 12.20
CA LYS A 35 9.09 -8.49 12.70
C LYS A 35 9.28 -9.06 14.10
N GLN A 36 10.29 -9.89 14.31
CA GLN A 36 10.60 -10.48 15.61
C GLN A 36 10.90 -9.41 16.67
N ILE A 37 11.75 -8.43 16.36
CA ILE A 37 12.10 -7.35 17.30
C ILE A 37 10.85 -6.54 17.67
N LEU A 38 10.02 -6.17 16.70
CA LEU A 38 8.82 -5.38 16.94
C LEU A 38 7.82 -6.14 17.82
N ILE A 39 7.53 -7.41 17.52
CA ILE A 39 6.63 -8.26 18.32
C ILE A 39 7.15 -8.42 19.75
N GLN A 40 8.44 -8.73 19.94
CA GLN A 40 9.04 -8.88 21.26
C GLN A 40 9.04 -7.60 22.09
N SER A 41 9.02 -6.45 21.42
CA SER A 41 8.90 -5.13 22.04
C SER A 41 7.45 -4.67 22.25
N GLY A 42 6.46 -5.53 21.98
CA GLY A 42 5.03 -5.21 22.15
C GLY A 42 4.46 -4.32 21.04
N VAL A 43 5.15 -4.23 19.89
CA VAL A 43 4.71 -3.49 18.71
C VAL A 43 4.19 -4.50 17.68
N ASP A 44 2.91 -4.81 17.78
CA ASP A 44 2.27 -5.75 16.86
C ASP A 44 1.59 -5.02 15.70
N ILE A 45 2.26 -5.02 14.55
CA ILE A 45 1.77 -4.45 13.28
C ILE A 45 1.63 -5.51 12.18
N PHE A 46 1.84 -6.79 12.52
CA PHE A 46 1.91 -7.89 11.57
C PHE A 46 0.76 -8.86 11.86
N PRO A 47 -0.43 -8.61 11.30
CA PRO A 47 -1.63 -9.38 11.62
C PRO A 47 -1.45 -10.86 11.27
N GLU A 48 -1.79 -11.72 12.23
CA GLU A 48 -1.99 -13.16 12.03
C GLU A 48 -3.34 -13.46 11.33
N GLU A 49 -3.55 -14.69 10.87
CA GLU A 49 -4.74 -15.08 10.07
C GLU A 49 -6.08 -14.82 10.78
N ASP A 50 -6.13 -14.95 12.11
CA ASP A 50 -7.34 -14.75 12.91
C ASP A 50 -7.48 -13.35 13.50
N THR A 51 -6.59 -12.39 13.13
CA THR A 51 -6.61 -11.01 13.64
C THR A 51 -7.97 -10.32 13.45
N PHE A 52 -8.70 -10.65 12.39
CA PHE A 52 -10.03 -10.09 12.13
C PHE A 52 -11.06 -10.46 13.23
N CYS A 53 -10.82 -11.51 14.01
CA CYS A 53 -11.68 -11.92 15.13
C CYS A 53 -11.53 -11.01 16.36
N TYR A 54 -10.43 -10.26 16.45
CA TYR A 54 -10.05 -9.49 17.64
C TYR A 54 -9.88 -7.99 17.38
N THR A 55 -10.00 -7.55 16.13
CA THR A 55 -9.85 -6.14 15.75
C THR A 55 -11.21 -5.51 15.47
N GLU A 56 -11.61 -4.55 16.30
CA GLU A 56 -12.78 -3.72 16.02
C GLU A 56 -12.43 -2.64 14.98
N GLY A 57 -13.39 -2.29 14.14
CA GLY A 57 -13.20 -1.23 13.15
C GLY A 57 -12.24 -1.57 12.01
N SER A 58 -11.96 -2.87 11.80
CA SER A 58 -11.27 -3.39 10.61
C SER A 58 -12.29 -3.98 9.61
N CYS A 59 -11.87 -4.13 8.36
CA CYS A 59 -12.66 -4.84 7.35
C CYS A 59 -11.73 -5.70 6.51
N GLU A 60 -11.60 -6.96 6.90
CA GLU A 60 -10.73 -7.88 6.19
C GLU A 60 -11.11 -7.97 4.71
N LYS A 61 -10.12 -7.73 3.87
CA LYS A 61 -10.28 -7.75 2.42
C LYS A 61 -10.17 -9.18 1.90
N ASN A 62 -10.78 -9.42 0.75
CA ASN A 62 -10.60 -10.66 0.03
C ASN A 62 -9.11 -10.90 -0.21
N TYR A 63 -8.58 -11.97 0.36
CA TYR A 63 -7.16 -12.26 0.41
C TYR A 63 -6.49 -12.19 -0.97
N ILE A 64 -7.05 -12.87 -1.98
CA ILE A 64 -6.48 -12.90 -3.34
C ILE A 64 -6.44 -11.51 -3.97
N MET A 65 -7.52 -10.74 -3.83
CA MET A 65 -7.58 -9.36 -4.31
C MET A 65 -6.53 -8.47 -3.63
N GLU A 66 -6.41 -8.58 -2.31
CA GLU A 66 -5.47 -7.79 -1.51
C GLU A 66 -4.01 -8.11 -1.87
N MET A 67 -3.65 -9.40 -1.95
CA MET A 67 -2.30 -9.82 -2.35
C MET A 67 -1.95 -9.35 -3.77
N HIS A 68 -2.88 -9.49 -4.72
CA HIS A 68 -2.68 -9.01 -6.09
C HIS A 68 -2.49 -7.49 -6.14
N LEU A 69 -3.30 -6.75 -5.37
CA LEU A 69 -3.19 -5.30 -5.29
C LEU A 69 -1.83 -4.88 -4.70
N TYR A 70 -1.31 -5.56 -3.69
CA TYR A 70 0.04 -5.29 -3.17
C TYR A 70 1.15 -5.58 -4.18
N ALA A 71 1.03 -6.65 -4.97
CA ALA A 71 1.96 -6.92 -6.07
C ALA A 71 1.90 -5.83 -7.16
N CYS A 72 0.72 -5.28 -7.45
CA CYS A 72 0.58 -4.14 -8.35
C CYS A 72 1.21 -2.87 -7.75
N MET A 73 0.91 -2.58 -6.48
CA MET A 73 1.46 -1.41 -5.77
C MET A 73 2.99 -1.45 -5.70
N SER A 74 3.58 -2.62 -5.46
CA SER A 74 5.03 -2.77 -5.41
C SER A 74 5.70 -2.46 -6.75
N THR A 75 5.06 -2.82 -7.86
CA THR A 75 5.54 -2.46 -9.21
C THR A 75 5.56 -0.95 -9.43
N LEU A 76 4.67 -0.22 -8.75
CA LEU A 76 4.53 1.24 -8.87
C LEU A 76 5.33 2.03 -7.83
N ALA A 77 6.06 1.36 -6.92
CA ALA A 77 6.62 1.96 -5.70
C ALA A 77 7.60 3.13 -5.94
N LEU A 78 8.32 3.15 -7.06
CA LEU A 78 9.27 4.23 -7.41
C LEU A 78 8.62 5.45 -8.09
N SER A 79 7.34 5.36 -8.45
CA SER A 79 6.64 6.38 -9.25
C SER A 79 5.33 6.85 -8.65
N HIS A 80 4.76 6.10 -7.71
CA HIS A 80 3.46 6.41 -7.13
C HIS A 80 3.55 6.49 -5.62
N ASN A 81 2.68 7.30 -5.03
CA ASN A 81 2.39 7.28 -3.60
C ASN A 81 0.98 6.76 -3.39
N PHE A 82 0.86 5.92 -2.37
CA PHE A 82 -0.40 5.41 -1.89
C PHE A 82 -0.65 5.92 -0.48
N SER A 83 -1.91 6.20 -0.16
CA SER A 83 -2.34 6.51 1.20
C SER A 83 -3.66 5.81 1.49
N TRP A 84 -3.94 5.63 2.78
CA TRP A 84 -5.23 5.15 3.24
C TRP A 84 -6.37 6.10 2.85
N SER A 85 -7.56 5.55 2.64
CA SER A 85 -8.80 6.31 2.42
C SER A 85 -9.81 5.95 3.49
N ARG A 86 -10.53 6.95 4.00
CA ARG A 86 -11.62 6.75 4.96
C ARG A 86 -12.75 5.86 4.46
N TRP A 87 -12.88 5.77 3.13
CA TRP A 87 -13.91 4.98 2.49
C TRP A 87 -13.60 3.48 2.49
N ASN A 88 -12.33 3.11 2.75
CA ASN A 88 -11.89 1.72 2.70
C ASN A 88 -12.62 0.84 3.71
N LEU A 89 -12.82 1.33 4.92
CA LEU A 89 -13.47 0.60 6.00
C LEU A 89 -14.91 0.20 5.63
N LEU A 90 -15.65 1.12 5.00
CA LEU A 90 -17.06 0.92 4.65
C LEU A 90 -17.26 0.22 3.30
N ALA A 91 -16.18 -0.02 2.54
CA ALA A 91 -16.26 -0.60 1.20
C ALA A 91 -16.53 -2.12 1.20
N GLY A 92 -16.46 -2.78 2.36
CA GLY A 92 -16.64 -4.23 2.49
C GLY A 92 -15.43 -5.03 2.02
N SER A 93 -15.51 -6.38 2.11
CA SER A 93 -14.35 -7.25 1.91
C SER A 93 -13.90 -7.36 0.45
N ARG A 94 -14.82 -7.23 -0.51
CA ARG A 94 -14.51 -7.37 -1.96
C ARG A 94 -14.23 -6.02 -2.64
N THR A 95 -13.94 -4.98 -1.86
CA THR A 95 -13.57 -3.68 -2.39
C THR A 95 -12.54 -3.01 -1.50
N ALA A 96 -11.42 -2.63 -2.09
CA ALA A 96 -10.41 -1.79 -1.47
C ALA A 96 -10.55 -0.37 -2.03
N VAL A 97 -10.53 0.62 -1.13
CA VAL A 97 -10.48 2.03 -1.52
C VAL A 97 -9.21 2.63 -0.94
N LEU A 98 -8.42 3.28 -1.78
CA LEU A 98 -7.16 3.89 -1.39
C LEU A 98 -6.90 5.14 -2.20
N LEU A 99 -6.02 5.99 -1.70
CA LEU A 99 -5.58 7.18 -2.38
C LEU A 99 -4.33 6.87 -3.18
N MET A 100 -4.26 7.37 -4.41
CA MET A 100 -3.10 7.22 -5.28
C MET A 100 -2.73 8.57 -5.90
N ARG A 101 -1.43 8.85 -6.02
CA ARG A 101 -0.91 9.94 -6.84
C ARG A 101 0.37 9.52 -7.54
N GLU A 102 0.55 9.98 -8.77
CA GLU A 102 1.81 9.82 -9.48
C GLU A 102 2.80 10.91 -9.08
N LEU A 103 4.08 10.56 -8.93
CA LEU A 103 5.18 11.47 -8.64
C LEU A 103 6.06 11.64 -9.87
N ILE A 104 6.11 12.87 -10.39
CA ILE A 104 6.97 13.23 -11.52
C ILE A 104 8.03 14.21 -11.03
N GLU A 105 9.30 13.86 -11.23
CA GLU A 105 10.43 14.71 -10.85
C GLU A 105 10.36 16.07 -11.52
N GLY A 106 10.65 17.12 -10.75
CA GLY A 106 10.58 18.51 -11.22
C GLY A 106 9.17 19.06 -11.42
N LYS A 107 8.11 18.28 -11.19
CA LYS A 107 6.73 18.76 -11.21
C LYS A 107 6.18 18.94 -9.80
N LYS A 108 5.19 19.85 -9.66
CA LYS A 108 4.44 20.01 -8.42
C LYS A 108 3.73 18.70 -8.08
N MET A 109 3.79 18.31 -6.80
CA MET A 109 3.09 17.12 -6.30
C MET A 109 1.58 17.23 -6.57
N PRO A 110 0.98 16.26 -7.30
CA PRO A 110 -0.43 16.31 -7.61
C PRO A 110 -1.29 15.91 -6.40
N ASN A 111 -2.58 16.24 -6.49
CA ASN A 111 -3.57 15.78 -5.53
C ASN A 111 -3.78 14.27 -5.65
N HIS A 112 -4.23 13.65 -4.56
CA HIS A 112 -4.62 12.25 -4.58
C HIS A 112 -5.89 12.05 -5.42
N SER A 113 -5.86 11.02 -6.24
CA SER A 113 -7.04 10.42 -6.84
C SER A 113 -7.52 9.27 -5.96
N THR A 114 -8.83 9.07 -5.87
CA THR A 114 -9.39 7.95 -5.12
C THR A 114 -9.50 6.74 -6.04
N LEU A 115 -8.85 5.66 -5.64
CA LEU A 115 -8.79 4.40 -6.36
C LEU A 115 -9.78 3.41 -5.73
N LEU A 116 -10.59 2.78 -6.56
CA LEU A 116 -11.46 1.66 -6.19
C LEU A 116 -10.94 0.40 -6.86
N VAL A 117 -10.66 -0.62 -6.07
CA VAL A 117 -10.18 -1.92 -6.54
C VAL A 117 -11.11 -3.02 -6.07
N THR A 118 -11.47 -3.90 -6.99
CA THR A 118 -12.28 -5.11 -6.75
C THR A 118 -11.53 -6.31 -7.34
N PRO A 119 -11.97 -7.56 -7.08
CA PRO A 119 -11.36 -8.72 -7.72
C PRO A 119 -11.45 -8.74 -9.26
N LEU A 120 -12.29 -7.89 -9.84
CA LEU A 120 -12.54 -7.87 -11.29
C LEU A 120 -11.92 -6.65 -11.97
N LYS A 121 -11.86 -5.51 -11.28
CA LYS A 121 -11.48 -4.24 -11.90
C LYS A 121 -10.86 -3.24 -10.92
N THR A 122 -10.14 -2.30 -11.50
CA THR A 122 -9.63 -1.09 -10.88
C THR A 122 -10.19 0.15 -11.59
N ALA A 123 -10.63 1.15 -10.84
CA ALA A 123 -11.13 2.41 -11.39
C ALA A 123 -10.69 3.60 -10.52
N ILE A 124 -10.46 4.76 -11.14
CA ILE A 124 -10.44 6.02 -10.41
C ILE A 124 -11.89 6.52 -10.31
N ILE A 125 -12.33 6.84 -9.10
CA ILE A 125 -13.71 7.22 -8.80
C ILE A 125 -13.85 8.73 -8.54
N ASP A 126 -15.01 9.28 -8.84
CA ASP A 126 -15.37 10.67 -8.52
C ASP A 126 -15.84 10.77 -7.05
N CYS A 127 -14.90 10.53 -6.15
CA CYS A 127 -15.07 10.63 -4.71
C CYS A 127 -13.78 11.15 -4.08
N THR A 128 -13.89 11.99 -3.04
CA THR A 128 -12.75 12.54 -2.31
C THR A 128 -12.90 12.26 -0.82
N GLU A 129 -11.85 12.48 -0.04
CA GLU A 129 -11.90 12.31 1.43
C GLU A 129 -12.87 13.29 2.13
N VAL A 130 -13.23 14.39 1.46
CA VAL A 130 -14.17 15.42 1.97
C VAL A 130 -15.58 15.29 1.40
N SER A 131 -15.83 14.30 0.54
CA SER A 131 -17.16 14.05 -0.01
C SER A 131 -18.15 13.70 1.11
N ALA A 132 -19.38 14.22 1.03
CA ALA A 132 -20.40 13.97 2.05
C ALA A 132 -20.85 12.51 2.11
N SER A 133 -20.77 11.80 0.98
CA SER A 133 -21.13 10.39 0.84
C SER A 133 -20.18 9.69 -0.12
N PHE A 134 -20.03 8.38 0.04
CA PHE A 134 -19.26 7.55 -0.86
C PHE A 134 -19.91 7.48 -2.25
N ASN A 135 -19.10 7.59 -3.30
CA ASN A 135 -19.53 7.41 -4.68
C ASN A 135 -18.56 6.46 -5.39
N SER A 136 -19.05 5.28 -5.78
CA SER A 136 -18.25 4.27 -6.48
C SER A 136 -18.22 4.43 -8.01
N LEU A 137 -18.82 5.49 -8.55
CA LEU A 137 -18.82 5.75 -9.98
C LEU A 137 -17.43 6.16 -10.45
N GLY A 138 -16.95 5.49 -11.50
CA GLY A 138 -15.70 5.83 -12.15
C GLY A 138 -15.77 7.21 -12.82
N ILE A 139 -14.62 7.86 -12.95
CA ILE A 139 -14.51 9.12 -13.69
C ILE A 139 -14.96 8.89 -15.15
N PRO A 140 -15.82 9.77 -15.72
CA PRO A 140 -16.26 9.65 -17.11
C PRO A 140 -15.09 9.59 -18.10
N GLY A 141 -15.22 8.76 -19.13
CA GLY A 141 -14.22 8.61 -20.19
C GLY A 141 -13.09 7.61 -19.88
N MET A 142 -13.07 7.02 -18.70
CA MET A 142 -12.15 5.92 -18.40
C MET A 142 -12.68 4.58 -18.92
N GLU A 143 -11.76 3.74 -19.40
CA GLU A 143 -12.07 2.39 -19.87
C GLU A 143 -12.12 1.38 -18.70
N TYR A 144 -12.33 0.12 -19.04
CA TYR A 144 -12.20 -0.98 -18.10
C TYR A 144 -10.73 -1.36 -17.89
N TYR A 145 -10.28 -1.41 -16.64
CA TYR A 145 -8.97 -1.92 -16.25
C TYR A 145 -9.16 -3.10 -15.31
N ALA A 146 -8.59 -4.26 -15.66
CA ALA A 146 -8.70 -5.48 -14.87
C ALA A 146 -7.99 -5.35 -13.51
N ASP A 147 -6.89 -4.60 -13.47
CA ASP A 147 -6.14 -4.33 -12.25
C ASP A 147 -5.43 -2.97 -12.28
N LEU A 148 -4.74 -2.67 -11.16
CA LEU A 148 -3.99 -1.42 -11.00
C LEU A 148 -2.81 -1.33 -11.98
N TYR A 149 -2.18 -2.45 -12.33
CA TYR A 149 -1.07 -2.45 -13.28
C TYR A 149 -1.53 -2.04 -14.69
N GLN A 150 -2.65 -2.58 -15.16
CA GLN A 150 -3.23 -2.19 -16.45
C GLN A 150 -3.64 -0.71 -16.46
N LEU A 151 -4.26 -0.23 -15.37
CA LEU A 151 -4.61 1.19 -15.23
C LEU A 151 -3.36 2.07 -15.32
N ALA A 152 -2.31 1.74 -14.58
CA ALA A 152 -1.06 2.48 -14.60
C ALA A 152 -0.36 2.42 -15.96
N LYS A 153 -0.39 1.27 -16.65
CA LYS A 153 0.19 1.13 -18.00
C LYS A 153 -0.42 2.09 -19.02
N VAL A 154 -1.71 2.40 -18.89
CA VAL A 154 -2.42 3.28 -19.82
C VAL A 154 -2.23 4.75 -19.48
N HIS A 155 -2.20 5.09 -18.18
CA HIS A 155 -2.27 6.49 -17.72
C HIS A 155 -0.98 7.06 -17.14
N ALA A 156 -0.01 6.22 -16.74
CA ALA A 156 1.23 6.71 -16.15
C ALA A 156 2.06 7.47 -17.17
N HIS A 157 2.78 8.48 -16.70
CA HIS A 157 3.73 9.22 -17.51
C HIS A 157 4.85 8.28 -18.03
N PRO A 158 5.36 8.48 -19.26
CA PRO A 158 6.40 7.61 -19.83
C PRO A 158 7.63 7.43 -18.93
N THR A 159 8.03 8.48 -18.20
CA THR A 159 9.16 8.40 -17.25
C THR A 159 8.86 7.50 -16.05
N SER A 160 7.61 7.48 -15.58
CA SER A 160 7.17 6.60 -14.50
C SER A 160 7.16 5.15 -14.96
N TRP A 161 6.67 4.92 -16.18
CA TRP A 161 6.70 3.61 -16.82
C TRP A 161 8.12 3.07 -16.97
N GLU A 162 9.07 3.91 -17.39
CA GLU A 162 10.50 3.58 -17.45
C GLU A 162 11.05 3.17 -16.08
N LYS A 163 10.72 3.93 -15.02
CA LYS A 163 11.11 3.60 -13.64
C LYS A 163 10.57 2.24 -13.19
N GLN A 164 9.33 1.93 -13.55
CA GLN A 164 8.70 0.64 -13.23
C GLN A 164 9.39 -0.53 -13.95
N HIS A 165 9.82 -0.33 -15.21
CA HIS A 165 10.52 -1.36 -15.99
C HIS A 165 11.94 -1.61 -15.50
N ARG A 166 12.61 -0.56 -15.03
CA ARG A 166 14.00 -0.63 -14.55
C ARG A 166 14.11 -0.91 -13.05
N MET A 167 12.99 -1.00 -12.35
CA MET A 167 12.97 -1.27 -10.91
C MET A 167 13.66 -2.61 -10.62
N ASN A 168 14.55 -2.62 -9.63
CA ASN A 168 15.19 -3.85 -9.19
C ASN A 168 14.10 -4.87 -8.75
N PRO A 169 14.11 -6.11 -9.27
CA PRO A 169 13.10 -7.10 -8.91
C PRO A 169 13.10 -7.46 -7.41
N VAL A 170 14.26 -7.43 -6.75
CA VAL A 170 14.40 -7.66 -5.29
C VAL A 170 13.78 -6.51 -4.51
N LEU A 171 14.01 -5.26 -4.93
CA LEU A 171 13.34 -4.11 -4.31
C LEU A 171 11.81 -4.23 -4.45
N ARG A 172 11.32 -4.63 -5.63
CA ARG A 172 9.88 -4.82 -5.87
C ARG A 172 9.32 -5.92 -4.96
N ASP A 173 10.04 -7.02 -4.84
CA ASP A 173 9.66 -8.13 -3.96
C ASP A 173 9.67 -7.71 -2.48
N ASN A 174 10.67 -6.95 -2.04
CA ASN A 174 10.73 -6.43 -0.68
C ASN A 174 9.53 -5.50 -0.35
N VAL A 175 9.15 -4.61 -1.28
CA VAL A 175 7.97 -3.77 -1.10
C VAL A 175 6.70 -4.62 -1.02
N ALA A 176 6.53 -5.61 -1.91
CA ALA A 176 5.38 -6.50 -1.89
C ALA A 176 5.29 -7.30 -0.58
N THR A 177 6.41 -7.90 -0.17
CA THR A 177 6.50 -8.72 1.03
C THR A 177 6.13 -7.93 2.28
N LEU A 178 6.62 -6.69 2.42
CA LEU A 178 6.22 -5.84 3.54
C LEU A 178 4.72 -5.55 3.51
N LEU A 179 4.18 -5.10 2.38
CA LEU A 179 2.76 -4.77 2.26
C LEU A 179 1.86 -5.97 2.58
N MET A 180 2.25 -7.17 2.11
CA MET A 180 1.55 -8.42 2.41
C MET A 180 1.65 -8.81 3.89
N ALA A 181 2.78 -8.52 4.55
CA ALA A 181 2.98 -8.83 5.95
C ALA A 181 2.18 -7.90 6.90
N ILE A 182 2.02 -6.62 6.55
CA ILE A 182 1.29 -5.64 7.37
C ILE A 182 -0.19 -5.47 7.00
N ARG A 183 -0.61 -5.95 5.82
CA ARG A 183 -2.00 -5.93 5.31
C ARG A 183 -2.78 -4.62 5.58
N PRO A 184 -2.25 -3.44 5.20
CA PRO A 184 -2.84 -2.13 5.53
C PRO A 184 -4.21 -1.85 4.91
N LEU A 185 -4.70 -2.68 3.98
CA LEU A 185 -6.03 -2.50 3.40
C LEU A 185 -7.10 -3.20 4.23
N SER A 186 -6.71 -4.18 5.04
CA SER A 186 -7.59 -4.92 5.95
C SER A 186 -7.58 -4.32 7.36
N PHE A 187 -6.40 -3.92 7.86
CA PHE A 187 -6.17 -3.62 9.28
C PHE A 187 -5.64 -2.21 9.59
N CYS A 188 -5.67 -1.27 8.63
CA CYS A 188 -5.35 0.14 8.86
C CYS A 188 -6.48 1.07 8.42
#